data_AF-A0A526YNT4-F1
#
_entry.id   AF-A0A526YNT4-F1
#
_cell.length_a   1.000
_cell.length_b   1.000
_cell.length_c   1.000
_cell.angle_alpha   90.00
_cell.angle_beta   90.00
_cell.angle_gamma   90.00
#
_symmetry.space_group_name_H-M   'P 1'
#
loop_
_entity.id
_entity.type
_entity.pdbx_description
1 polymer ?
#
loop_
_entity_poly.entity_id
_entity_poly.type
_entity_poly.pdbx_seq_one_letter_code
_entity_poly.pdbx_strand_id
1 'polypeptide(L)'
;SYRKVNPADAPILLMSLVSDTVPLTDLDAFAENVISPSLSTIEGVAQVSIFGQQKYAVRVQIDPTALAARGISIDQLQTAIASANSNTPLGVLQNDKQQLTITANTQLN
;
A
#
# COMPACT_ATOMS: atom_id res chain seq x y z
N SER A 1 3.97 -6.44 -22.56
CA SER A 1 3.69 -5.00 -22.55
C SER A 1 4.75 -4.31 -23.40
N TYR A 2 4.39 -3.77 -24.56
CA TYR A 2 5.32 -3.11 -25.47
C TYR A 2 5.29 -1.61 -25.15
N ARG A 3 6.33 -1.09 -24.50
CA ARG A 3 6.46 0.35 -24.19
C ARG A 3 7.40 0.97 -25.22
N LYS A 4 6.88 1.76 -26.16
CA LYS A 4 7.71 2.69 -26.95
C LYS A 4 7.98 3.93 -26.11
N VAL A 5 8.81 3.79 -25.07
CA VAL A 5 9.31 4.93 -24.31
C VAL A 5 10.76 5.15 -24.66
N ASN A 6 11.10 6.39 -25.02
CA ASN A 6 12.48 6.84 -25.14
C ASN A 6 12.84 7.56 -23.83
N PRO A 7 13.72 6.99 -22.98
CA PRO A 7 14.11 7.61 -21.71
C PRO A 7 14.85 8.96 -21.87
N ALA A 8 15.25 9.31 -23.09
CA ALA A 8 15.91 10.58 -23.42
C ALA A 8 14.93 11.72 -23.77
N ASP A 9 13.62 11.46 -23.85
CA ASP A 9 12.63 12.50 -24.14
C ASP A 9 12.40 13.36 -22.88
N ALA A 10 12.47 14.68 -23.07
CA ALA A 10 12.27 15.64 -21.98
C ALA A 10 10.81 15.63 -21.49
N PRO A 11 10.57 15.81 -20.17
CA PRO A 11 9.20 15.89 -19.64
C PRO A 11 8.46 17.08 -20.25
N ILE A 12 7.27 16.83 -20.79
CA ILE A 12 6.37 17.88 -21.32
C ILE A 12 5.64 18.65 -20.21
N LEU A 13 5.58 18.08 -19.00
CA LEU A 13 4.97 18.68 -17.82
C LEU A 13 5.77 18.29 -16.57
N LEU A 14 6.04 19.27 -15.72
CA LEU A 14 6.58 19.08 -14.38
C LEU A 14 5.57 19.66 -13.38
N MET A 15 5.20 18.87 -12.39
CA MET A 15 4.24 19.24 -11.36
C MET A 15 4.86 19.00 -9.99
N SER A 16 4.67 19.95 -9.07
CA SER A 16 5.05 19.81 -7.67
C SER A 16 3.78 19.81 -6.83
N LEU A 17 3.66 18.83 -5.93
CA LEU A 17 2.62 18.79 -4.94
C LEU A 17 3.17 19.42 -3.65
N VAL A 18 2.45 20.40 -3.10
CA VAL A 18 2.81 21.08 -1.85
C VAL A 18 1.56 21.19 -0.98
N SER A 19 1.74 21.00 0.32
CA SER A 19 0.69 21.19 1.32
C SER A 19 1.30 21.62 2.66
N ASP A 20 0.68 22.59 3.32
CA ASP A 20 1.08 23.03 4.67
C ASP A 20 0.44 22.18 5.78
N THR A 21 -0.58 21.39 5.45
CA THR A 21 -1.40 20.65 6.42
C THR A 21 -1.39 19.14 6.22
N VAL A 22 -1.10 18.66 5.00
CA VAL A 22 -1.07 17.23 4.67
C VAL A 22 0.35 16.69 4.81
N PRO A 23 0.57 15.58 5.55
CA PRO A 23 1.87 14.92 5.63
C PRO A 23 2.38 14.49 4.25
N LEU A 24 3.70 14.53 4.05
CA LEU A 24 4.32 14.16 2.77
C LEU A 24 4.00 12.71 2.35
N THR A 25 3.81 11.80 3.30
CA THR A 25 3.41 10.40 3.02
C THR A 25 2.03 10.30 2.38
N ASP A 26 1.09 11.13 2.82
CA ASP A 26 -0.29 11.12 2.32
C ASP A 26 -0.36 11.83 0.96
N LEU A 27 0.46 12.87 0.79
CA LEU A 27 0.63 13.56 -0.48
C LEU A 27 1.25 12.65 -1.55
N ASP A 28 2.25 11.85 -1.16
CA ASP A 28 2.86 10.82 -2.02
C ASP A 28 1.84 9.73 -2.38
N ALA A 29 1.07 9.25 -1.40
CA ALA A 29 -0.02 8.30 -1.65
C ALA A 29 -1.09 8.87 -2.60
N PHE A 30 -1.40 10.17 -2.51
CA PHE A 30 -2.32 10.84 -3.42
C PHE A 30 -1.73 10.95 -4.84
N ALA A 31 -0.44 11.28 -4.96
CA ALA A 31 0.25 11.32 -6.25
C ALA A 31 0.25 9.93 -6.92
N GLU A 32 0.58 8.88 -6.17
CA GLU A 32 0.70 7.51 -6.67
C GLU A 32 -0.66 6.89 -7.02
N ASN A 33 -1.68 7.06 -6.17
CA ASN A 33 -2.95 6.33 -6.31
C ASN A 33 -4.03 7.11 -7.05
N VAL A 34 -3.91 8.45 -7.16
CA VAL A 34 -4.92 9.30 -7.80
C VAL A 34 -4.35 10.01 -9.01
N ILE A 35 -3.30 10.81 -8.85
CA ILE A 35 -2.80 11.66 -9.94
C ILE A 35 -2.17 10.83 -11.06
N SER A 36 -1.22 9.95 -10.73
CA SER A 36 -0.48 9.16 -11.72
C SER A 36 -1.39 8.27 -12.58
N PRO A 37 -2.35 7.51 -12.01
CA PRO A 37 -3.33 6.77 -12.79
C PRO A 37 -4.20 7.68 -13.66
N SER A 38 -4.66 8.81 -13.11
CA SER A 38 -5.53 9.75 -13.84
C SER A 38 -4.81 10.40 -15.03
N LEU A 39 -3.53 10.73 -14.91
CA LEU A 39 -2.74 11.25 -16.02
C LEU A 39 -2.40 10.15 -17.05
N SER A 40 -2.18 8.91 -16.57
CA SER A 40 -1.86 7.78 -17.44
C SER A 40 -3.02 7.33 -18.33
N THR A 41 -4.26 7.75 -18.05
CA THR A 41 -5.42 7.47 -18.92
C THR A 41 -5.56 8.46 -20.08
N ILE A 42 -4.83 9.57 -20.06
CA ILE A 42 -4.87 10.59 -21.12
C ILE A 42 -4.13 10.05 -22.35
N GLU A 43 -4.80 10.11 -23.51
CA GLU A 43 -4.18 9.69 -24.77
C GLU A 43 -2.91 10.49 -25.07
N GLY A 44 -1.84 9.78 -25.44
CA GLY A 44 -0.52 10.38 -25.68
C GLY A 44 0.38 10.43 -24.45
N VAL A 45 -0.12 10.13 -23.24
CA VAL A 45 0.72 9.98 -22.04
C VAL A 45 1.32 8.58 -22.00
N ALA A 46 2.61 8.48 -22.29
CA ALA A 46 3.33 7.19 -22.28
C ALA A 46 3.88 6.82 -20.89
N GLN A 47 4.17 7.81 -20.04
CA GLN A 47 4.76 7.61 -18.73
C GLN A 47 4.51 8.80 -17.81
N VAL A 48 4.18 8.48 -16.55
CA VAL A 48 4.18 9.42 -15.43
C VAL A 48 5.23 8.94 -14.43
N SER A 49 6.10 9.85 -13.99
CA SER A 49 7.17 9.55 -13.02
C SER A 49 7.00 10.43 -11.79
N ILE A 50 7.06 9.82 -10.61
CA ILE A 50 6.96 10.52 -9.32
C ILE A 50 8.35 10.53 -8.68
N PHE A 51 8.82 11.70 -8.27
CA PHE A 51 10.12 11.91 -7.65
C PHE A 51 9.95 12.35 -6.18
N GLY A 52 10.91 11.99 -5.32
CA GLY A 52 10.88 12.37 -3.90
C GLY A 52 9.89 11.57 -3.04
N GLN A 53 9.54 10.36 -3.50
CA GLN A 53 8.56 9.48 -2.86
C GLN A 53 8.91 9.23 -1.39
N GLN A 54 7.94 9.43 -0.50
CA GLN A 54 8.01 9.04 0.90
C GLN A 54 6.95 7.99 1.17
N LYS A 55 7.22 6.78 0.66
CA LYS A 55 6.31 5.65 0.80
C LYS A 55 6.01 5.37 2.27
N TYR A 56 4.73 5.35 2.62
CA TYR A 56 4.27 5.01 3.96
C TYR A 56 4.75 3.59 4.34
N ALA A 57 5.27 3.45 5.56
CA ALA A 57 5.69 2.18 6.12
C ALA A 57 5.35 2.13 7.60
N VAL A 58 4.60 1.10 8.01
CA VAL A 58 4.34 0.81 9.42
C VAL A 58 5.63 0.30 10.07
N ARG A 59 6.09 0.98 11.12
CA ARG A 59 7.29 0.60 11.88
C ARG A 59 6.89 0.02 13.23
N VAL A 60 7.22 -1.24 13.46
CA VAL A 60 6.99 -1.92 14.74
C VAL A 60 8.24 -1.77 15.61
N GLN A 61 8.13 -1.04 16.72
CA GLN A 61 9.19 -0.91 17.72
C GLN A 61 8.95 -1.93 18.84
N ILE A 62 10.00 -2.67 19.21
CA ILE A 62 9.92 -3.76 20.19
C ILE A 62 10.82 -3.49 21.39
N ASP A 63 10.35 -3.87 22.57
CA ASP A 63 11.15 -3.90 23.80
C ASP A 63 11.61 -5.34 24.05
N PRO A 64 12.90 -5.67 23.82
CA PRO A 64 13.41 -7.02 23.98
C PRO A 64 13.41 -7.50 25.43
N THR A 65 13.49 -6.60 26.41
CA THR A 65 13.44 -6.94 27.83
C THR A 65 12.02 -7.36 28.22
N ALA A 66 11.01 -6.63 27.76
CA ALA A 66 9.61 -6.99 27.97
C ALA A 66 9.22 -8.30 27.27
N LEU A 67 9.78 -8.58 26.08
CA LEU A 67 9.58 -9.85 25.38
C LEU A 67 10.21 -11.02 26.14
N ALA A 68 11.45 -10.86 26.59
CA ALA A 68 12.15 -11.88 27.38
C ALA A 68 11.44 -12.19 28.70
N ALA A 69 10.92 -11.17 29.40
CA ALA A 69 10.15 -11.34 30.64
C ALA A 69 8.84 -12.13 30.42
N ARG A 70 8.30 -12.12 29.19
CA ARG A 70 7.09 -12.86 28.80
C ARG A 70 7.39 -14.19 28.11
N GLY A 71 8.67 -14.56 27.96
CA GLY A 71 9.09 -15.76 27.24
C GLY A 71 8.75 -15.75 25.75
N ILE A 72 8.54 -14.58 25.14
CA ILE A 72 8.19 -14.42 23.73
C ILE A 72 9.47 -14.20 22.93
N SER A 73 9.71 -15.02 21.91
CA SER A 73 10.82 -14.79 20.98
C SER A 73 10.46 -13.74 19.91
N ILE A 74 11.49 -13.12 19.32
CA ILE A 74 11.29 -12.16 18.22
C ILE A 74 10.64 -12.86 17.01
N ASP A 75 11.01 -14.10 16.72
CA ASP A 75 10.43 -14.89 15.62
C ASP A 75 8.93 -15.18 15.85
N GLN A 76 8.54 -15.45 17.10
CA GLN A 76 7.13 -15.62 17.47
C GLN A 76 6.34 -14.34 17.27
N LEU A 77 6.91 -13.18 17.64
CA LEU A 77 6.29 -11.88 17.41
C LEU A 77 6.13 -11.58 15.90
N GLN A 78 7.17 -11.84 15.10
CA GLN A 78 7.10 -11.67 13.65
C GLN A 78 6.01 -12.54 13.03
N THR A 79 5.94 -13.81 13.42
CA THR A 79 4.92 -14.75 12.95
C THR A 79 3.52 -14.29 13.35
N ALA A 80 3.36 -13.81 14.59
CA ALA A 80 2.08 -13.29 15.08
C ALA A 80 1.63 -12.07 14.25
N ILE A 81 2.51 -11.08 14.02
CA ILE A 81 2.18 -9.90 13.22
C ILE A 81 1.82 -10.28 11.78
N ALA A 82 2.58 -11.19 11.17
CA ALA A 82 2.29 -11.67 9.82
C ALA A 82 0.93 -12.38 9.74
N SER A 83 0.62 -13.25 10.72
CA SER A 83 -0.66 -13.96 10.80
C SER A 83 -1.85 -13.03 11.05
N ALA A 84 -1.62 -11.94 11.80
CA ALA A 84 -2.63 -10.94 12.10
C ALA A 84 -2.92 -10.00 10.92
N ASN A 85 -2.13 -10.05 9.85
CA ASN A 85 -2.33 -9.29 8.62
C ASN A 85 -2.65 -10.22 7.43
N SER A 86 -3.48 -11.25 7.66
CA SER A 86 -3.85 -12.22 6.64
C SER A 86 -5.18 -11.86 5.98
N ASN A 87 -5.23 -11.73 4.65
CA ASN A 87 -6.47 -11.50 3.90
C ASN A 87 -7.10 -12.83 3.41
N THR A 88 -7.28 -13.78 4.33
CA THR A 88 -7.80 -15.12 3.98
C THR A 88 -9.32 -15.07 3.77
N PRO A 89 -9.85 -15.57 2.65
CA PRO A 89 -11.30 -15.70 2.45
C PRO A 89 -11.92 -16.58 3.54
N LEU A 90 -12.94 -16.08 4.21
CA LEU A 90 -13.60 -16.81 5.30
C LEU A 90 -14.61 -17.88 4.82
N GLY A 91 -14.72 -18.05 3.49
CA GLY A 91 -15.61 -19.00 2.86
C GLY A 91 -17.00 -18.45 2.60
N VAL A 92 -17.91 -19.35 2.22
CA VAL A 92 -19.29 -19.03 1.83
C VAL A 92 -20.26 -19.87 2.65
N LEU A 93 -21.34 -19.26 3.12
CA LEU A 93 -22.52 -19.97 3.63
C LEU A 93 -23.49 -20.15 2.48
N GLN A 94 -23.74 -21.39 2.09
CA GLN A 94 -24.65 -21.71 0.98
C GLN A 94 -25.82 -22.56 1.47
N ASN A 95 -27.03 -22.18 1.06
CA ASN A 95 -28.22 -23.02 1.12
C ASN A 95 -28.87 -23.08 -0.28
N ASP A 96 -29.94 -23.86 -0.45
CA ASP A 96 -30.60 -24.07 -1.75
C ASP A 96 -31.16 -22.79 -2.40
N LYS A 97 -31.24 -21.67 -1.67
CA LYS A 97 -31.85 -20.41 -2.11
C LYS A 97 -30.89 -19.20 -2.10
N GLN A 98 -29.73 -19.29 -1.45
CA GLN A 98 -28.78 -18.17 -1.34
C GLN A 98 -27.36 -18.64 -1.00
N GLN A 99 -26.39 -17.86 -1.47
CA GLN A 99 -24.97 -17.98 -1.15
C GLN A 99 -24.50 -16.64 -0.57
N LEU A 100 -24.02 -16.65 0.68
CA LEU A 100 -23.44 -15.47 1.34
C LEU A 100 -21.94 -15.66 1.49
N THR A 101 -21.17 -14.67 1.04
CA THR A 101 -19.72 -14.64 1.30
C THR A 101 -19.47 -14.06 2.67
N ILE A 102 -18.72 -14.77 3.51
CA ILE A 102 -18.29 -14.25 4.81
C ILE A 102 -17.09 -13.33 4.57
N THR A 103 -17.18 -12.10 5.04
CA THR A 103 -16.06 -11.15 5.03
C THR A 103 -15.74 -10.72 6.46
N ALA A 104 -14.46 -10.70 6.82
CA ALA A 104 -13.99 -10.02 8.02
C ALA A 104 -12.76 -9.19 7.65
N ASN A 105 -12.63 -8.04 8.29
CA ASN A 105 -11.44 -7.22 8.14
C ASN A 105 -10.36 -7.74 9.10
N THR A 106 -9.37 -8.44 8.54
CA THR A 106 -8.26 -9.08 9.25
C THR A 106 -6.92 -8.44 8.89
N GLN A 107 -6.92 -7.23 8.35
CA GLN A 107 -5.71 -6.50 7.98
C GLN A 107 -5.39 -5.44 9.05
N LEU A 108 -4.11 -5.23 9.32
CA LEU A 108 -3.64 -4.16 10.21
C LEU A 108 -3.55 -2.85 9.40
N ASN A 109 -4.25 -1.80 9.85
CA ASN A 109 -4.21 -0.45 9.26
C ASN A 109 -2.97 0.33 9.74
#